data_AF-X1SA11-F1
#
_entry.id   AF-X1SA11-F1
#
_cell.length_a   1.000
_cell.length_b   1.000
_cell.length_c   1.000
_cell.angle_alpha   90.00
_cell.angle_beta   90.00
_cell.angle_gamma   90.00
#
_symmetry.space_group_name_H-M   'P 1'
#
loop_
_entity.id
_entity.type
_entity.pdbx_description
1 polymer ?
#
loop_
_entity_poly.entity_id
_entity_poly.type
_entity_poly.pdbx_seq_one_letter_code
_entity_poly.pdbx_strand_id
1 'polypeptide(L)'
;LLDLSPRSLERVIYFAQHLVTDVDETAKQQSIQQLQEERQQVSQREDIAIEERTQLDREIEDKIEELEELHPQKLLTDTKYRELKKKHGTLFEADTGAQAILTILRKLDLQEVHSLLHDEINSASGQRRKKAIKRLQVVEAFRRSGSKPEWMILTVLPVLPPDLRPIVQLDGRRFATSDLNDLYRRVINRNNRLKRLLEVGAPEIIIHNEKRMLQEAVDSLIDNGRQRRAITGAGNRPLQSRSDVLRGKQGRFRQNLLGKRVDYSG
;
A
#
# COMPACT_ATOMS: atom_id res chain seq x y z
N LEU A 1 2.08 -9.02 -8.13
CA LEU A 1 0.76 -8.75 -8.72
C LEU A 1 0.74 -7.40 -9.43
N LEU A 2 0.96 -6.29 -8.71
CA LEU A 2 0.95 -4.90 -9.22
C LEU A 2 2.23 -4.46 -9.97
N ASP A 3 3.19 -5.37 -10.18
CA ASP A 3 4.52 -5.08 -10.74
C ASP A 3 5.37 -3.97 -10.06
N LEU A 4 4.92 -3.42 -8.94
CA LEU A 4 5.65 -2.44 -8.13
C LEU A 4 6.72 -3.09 -7.24
N SER A 5 7.79 -2.34 -6.97
CA SER A 5 8.81 -2.76 -6.01
C SER A 5 8.27 -2.73 -4.56
N PRO A 6 8.76 -3.58 -3.64
CA PRO A 6 8.34 -3.52 -2.24
C PRO A 6 8.56 -2.15 -1.58
N ARG A 7 9.68 -1.48 -1.90
CA ARG A 7 9.99 -0.14 -1.38
C ARG A 7 9.01 0.92 -1.89
N SER A 8 8.61 0.81 -3.15
CA SER A 8 7.59 1.69 -3.74
C SER A 8 6.24 1.49 -3.04
N LEU A 9 5.85 0.24 -2.80
CA LEU A 9 4.61 -0.08 -2.12
C LEU A 9 4.61 0.45 -0.69
N GLU A 10 5.71 0.29 0.06
CA GLU A 10 5.86 0.88 1.39
C GLU A 10 5.70 2.40 1.37
N ARG A 11 6.31 3.09 0.40
CA ARG A 11 6.16 4.55 0.28
C ARG A 11 4.70 4.99 0.07
N VAL A 12 3.91 4.22 -0.68
CA VAL A 12 2.47 4.50 -0.82
C VAL A 12 1.73 4.20 0.48
N ILE A 13 1.93 3.02 1.08
CA ILE A 13 1.24 2.57 2.31
C ILE A 13 1.46 3.55 3.46
N TYR A 14 2.68 4.05 3.64
CA TYR A 14 3.04 4.97 4.71
C TYR A 14 2.95 6.46 4.31
N PHE A 15 2.12 6.79 3.30
CA PHE A 15 1.74 8.16 2.92
C PHE A 15 2.89 9.06 2.45
N ALA A 16 3.97 8.48 1.90
CA ALA A 16 5.11 9.24 1.38
C ALA A 16 5.00 9.54 -0.13
N GLN A 17 4.23 8.74 -0.88
CA GLN A 17 4.00 8.92 -2.32
C GLN A 17 2.54 8.66 -2.67
N HIS A 18 2.05 9.40 -3.67
CA HIS A 18 0.73 9.20 -4.26
C HIS A 18 0.82 8.16 -5.37
N LEU A 19 -0.22 7.37 -5.53
CA LEU A 19 -0.34 6.35 -6.56
C LEU A 19 -1.55 6.71 -7.42
N VAL A 20 -1.32 6.87 -8.73
CA VAL A 20 -2.39 7.17 -9.69
C VAL A 20 -3.32 5.96 -9.76
N THR A 21 -4.58 6.15 -9.37
CA THR A 21 -5.60 5.10 -9.27
C THR A 21 -6.51 5.06 -10.49
N ASP A 22 -6.66 6.19 -11.18
CA ASP A 22 -7.48 6.33 -12.38
C ASP A 22 -6.96 7.47 -13.26
N VAL A 23 -7.09 7.30 -14.56
CA VAL A 23 -6.80 8.34 -15.55
C VAL A 23 -7.93 8.31 -16.57
N ASP A 24 -8.53 9.46 -16.86
CA ASP A 24 -9.47 9.59 -17.97
C ASP A 24 -8.68 9.63 -19.28
N GLU A 25 -8.52 8.46 -19.90
CA GLU A 25 -7.78 8.31 -21.15
C GLU A 25 -8.40 9.15 -22.29
N THR A 26 -9.71 9.37 -22.28
CA THR A 26 -10.38 10.15 -23.34
C THR A 26 -10.06 11.63 -23.21
N ALA A 27 -10.20 12.19 -22.01
CA ALA A 27 -9.87 13.59 -21.73
C ALA A 27 -8.36 13.85 -21.86
N LYS A 28 -7.53 12.86 -21.48
CA LYS A 28 -6.08 12.90 -21.69
C LYS A 28 -5.73 12.98 -23.18
N GLN A 29 -6.29 12.10 -24.02
CA GLN A 29 -6.03 12.11 -25.46
C GLN A 29 -6.48 13.42 -26.11
N GLN A 30 -7.65 13.96 -25.73
CA GLN A 30 -8.12 15.27 -26.23
C GLN A 30 -7.17 16.40 -25.84
N SER A 31 -6.67 16.40 -24.60
CA SER A 31 -5.72 17.41 -24.12
C SER A 31 -4.38 17.33 -24.86
N ILE A 32 -3.89 16.11 -25.10
CA ILE A 32 -2.66 15.88 -25.88
C ILE A 32 -2.86 16.38 -27.32
N GLN A 33 -4.00 16.07 -27.95
CA GLN A 33 -4.29 16.52 -29.30
C GLN A 33 -4.34 18.06 -29.41
N GLN A 34 -4.99 18.74 -28.45
CA GLN A 34 -5.03 20.20 -28.42
C GLN A 34 -3.63 20.82 -28.29
N LEU A 35 -2.77 20.25 -27.44
CA LEU A 35 -1.39 20.69 -27.30
C LEU A 35 -0.56 20.43 -28.56
N GLN A 36 -0.80 19.32 -29.26
CA GLN A 36 -0.14 19.03 -30.54
C GLN A 36 -0.56 20.01 -31.63
N GLU A 37 -1.83 20.39 -31.69
CA GLU A 37 -2.33 21.43 -32.59
C GLU A 37 -1.74 22.81 -32.25
N GLU A 38 -1.65 23.16 -30.96
CA GLU A 38 -1.01 24.39 -30.48
C GLU A 38 0.47 24.44 -30.88
N ARG A 39 1.20 23.32 -30.71
CA ARG A 39 2.60 23.18 -31.14
C ARG A 39 2.77 23.43 -32.64
N GLN A 40 1.87 22.88 -33.47
CA GLN A 40 1.91 23.12 -34.92
C GLN A 40 1.66 24.60 -35.26
N GLN A 41 0.74 25.27 -34.57
CA GLN A 41 0.47 26.69 -34.78
C GLN A 41 1.65 27.56 -34.39
N VAL A 42 2.31 27.28 -33.25
CA VAL A 42 3.51 28.01 -32.81
C VAL A 42 4.64 27.85 -33.82
N SER A 43 4.83 26.64 -34.36
CA SER A 43 5.84 26.38 -35.39
C SER A 43 5.63 27.22 -36.67
N GLN A 44 4.37 27.45 -37.06
CA GLN A 44 3.99 28.21 -38.26
C GLN A 44 4.01 29.74 -38.07
N ARG A 45 4.14 30.25 -36.85
CA ARG A 45 4.22 31.70 -36.61
C ARG A 45 5.61 32.22 -36.98
N GLU A 46 5.70 32.92 -38.11
CA GLU A 46 6.92 33.60 -38.56
C GLU A 46 7.13 34.95 -37.86
N ASP A 47 6.08 35.52 -37.28
CA ASP A 47 6.10 36.85 -36.63
C ASP A 47 6.85 36.87 -35.28
N ILE A 48 7.14 35.71 -34.71
CA ILE A 48 7.78 35.55 -33.39
C ILE A 48 9.29 35.36 -33.58
N ALA A 49 10.10 35.98 -32.71
CA ALA A 49 11.53 35.76 -32.71
C ALA A 49 11.86 34.25 -32.58
N ILE A 50 12.84 33.78 -33.34
CA ILE A 50 13.20 32.35 -33.40
C ILE A 50 13.45 31.78 -31.99
N GLU A 51 14.06 32.56 -31.10
CA GLU A 51 14.32 32.16 -29.70
C GLU A 51 13.02 31.97 -28.90
N GLU A 52 12.07 32.89 -28.98
CA GLU A 52 10.77 32.82 -28.30
C GLU A 52 9.93 31.65 -28.80
N ARG A 53 9.90 31.43 -30.13
CA ARG A 53 9.22 30.27 -30.73
C ARG A 53 9.78 28.96 -30.19
N THR A 54 11.11 28.86 -30.13
CA THR A 54 11.79 27.65 -29.64
C THR A 54 11.50 27.40 -28.15
N GLN A 55 11.35 28.47 -27.35
CA GLN A 55 10.96 28.33 -25.94
C GLN A 55 9.52 27.82 -25.80
N LEU A 56 8.56 28.41 -26.53
CA LEU A 56 7.16 27.98 -26.51
C LEU A 56 6.99 26.54 -27.00
N ASP A 57 7.69 26.15 -28.07
CA ASP A 57 7.66 24.78 -28.58
C ASP A 57 8.14 23.77 -27.52
N ARG A 58 9.20 24.10 -26.77
CA ARG A 58 9.70 23.25 -25.67
C ARG A 58 8.71 23.17 -24.52
N GLU A 59 8.10 24.28 -24.13
CA GLU A 59 7.11 24.28 -23.05
C GLU A 59 5.88 23.43 -23.39
N ILE A 60 5.44 23.43 -24.65
CA ILE A 60 4.33 22.59 -25.11
C ILE A 60 4.76 21.12 -25.15
N GLU A 61 5.96 20.83 -25.63
CA GLU A 61 6.52 19.48 -25.63
C GLU A 61 6.64 18.90 -24.21
N ASP A 62 7.13 19.68 -23.25
CA ASP A 62 7.20 19.28 -21.84
C ASP A 62 5.81 18.98 -21.25
N LYS A 63 4.77 19.75 -21.62
CA LYS A 63 3.38 19.48 -21.20
C LYS A 63 2.83 18.20 -21.80
N ILE A 64 3.14 17.91 -23.08
CA ILE A 64 2.72 16.67 -23.74
C ILE A 64 3.39 15.48 -23.05
N GLU A 65 4.71 15.54 -22.82
CA GLU A 65 5.44 14.48 -22.13
C GLU A 65 4.90 14.25 -20.72
N GLU A 66 4.60 15.34 -19.97
CA GLU A 66 4.02 15.26 -18.63
C GLU A 66 2.66 14.53 -18.62
N LEU A 67 1.81 14.75 -19.63
CA LEU A 67 0.55 14.04 -19.79
C LEU A 67 0.76 12.58 -20.22
N GLU A 68 1.67 12.31 -21.15
CA GLU A 68 1.99 10.96 -21.61
C GLU A 68 2.51 10.07 -20.47
N GLU A 69 3.36 10.63 -19.60
CA GLU A 69 3.87 9.96 -18.39
C GLU A 69 2.80 9.56 -17.38
N LEU A 70 1.61 10.18 -17.45
CA LEU A 70 0.52 9.95 -16.52
C LEU A 70 -0.26 8.70 -16.92
N HIS A 71 -0.03 7.61 -16.20
CA HIS A 71 -0.74 6.35 -16.39
C HIS A 71 -1.12 5.74 -15.02
N PRO A 72 -2.13 4.86 -14.96
CA PRO A 72 -2.45 4.13 -13.75
C PRO A 72 -1.22 3.44 -13.17
N GLN A 73 -1.14 3.35 -11.84
CA GLN A 73 -0.02 2.78 -11.08
C GLN A 73 1.30 3.60 -11.12
N LYS A 74 1.33 4.77 -11.77
CA LYS A 74 2.45 5.72 -11.66
C LYS A 74 2.53 6.27 -10.22
N LEU A 75 3.76 6.40 -9.72
CA LEU A 75 4.05 6.99 -8.42
C LEU A 75 4.38 8.47 -8.57
N LEU A 76 3.77 9.30 -7.75
CA LEU A 76 3.99 10.74 -7.72
C LEU A 76 4.52 11.15 -6.33
N THR A 77 5.49 12.06 -6.32
CA THR A 77 5.87 12.78 -5.09
C THR A 77 4.76 13.75 -4.71
N ASP A 78 4.73 14.19 -3.45
CA ASP A 78 3.75 15.18 -2.99
C ASP A 78 3.81 16.48 -3.80
N THR A 79 5.01 16.93 -4.18
CA THR A 79 5.21 18.11 -5.04
C THR A 79 4.61 17.91 -6.43
N LYS A 80 5.01 16.84 -7.13
CA LYS A 80 4.53 16.55 -8.49
C LYS A 80 3.02 16.28 -8.51
N TYR A 81 2.48 15.63 -7.48
CA TYR A 81 1.03 15.45 -7.34
C TYR A 81 0.30 16.79 -7.25
N ARG A 82 0.75 17.74 -6.41
CA ARG A 82 0.11 19.06 -6.28
C ARG A 82 0.21 19.88 -7.56
N GLU A 83 1.36 19.83 -8.24
CA GLU A 83 1.56 20.50 -9.53
C GLU A 83 0.61 19.95 -10.59
N LEU A 84 0.58 18.63 -10.76
CA LEU A 84 -0.32 17.95 -11.70
C LEU A 84 -1.78 18.17 -11.33
N LYS A 85 -2.14 18.16 -10.04
CA LYS A 85 -3.52 18.40 -9.60
C LYS A 85 -3.97 19.84 -9.89
N LYS A 86 -3.04 20.81 -9.84
CA LYS A 86 -3.31 22.20 -10.19
C LYS A 86 -3.49 22.39 -11.71
N LYS A 87 -2.68 21.72 -12.54
CA LYS A 87 -2.74 21.82 -14.00
C LYS A 87 -3.85 20.97 -14.63
N HIS A 88 -4.04 19.75 -14.12
CA HIS A 88 -4.78 18.66 -14.75
C HIS A 88 -5.76 17.98 -13.78
N GLY A 89 -6.33 18.76 -12.85
CA GLY A 89 -7.07 18.23 -11.70
C GLY A 89 -8.23 17.29 -11.99
N THR A 90 -8.81 17.37 -13.19
CA THR A 90 -9.93 16.54 -13.67
C THR A 90 -9.49 15.33 -14.48
N LEU A 91 -8.23 15.27 -14.93
CA LEU A 91 -7.76 14.20 -15.83
C LEU A 91 -7.41 12.90 -15.09
N PHE A 92 -7.11 12.97 -13.80
CA PHE A 92 -6.70 11.80 -13.03
C PHE A 92 -7.07 11.86 -11.56
N GLU A 93 -7.14 10.67 -10.98
CA GLU A 93 -7.25 10.44 -9.55
C GLU A 93 -5.99 9.78 -9.04
N ALA A 94 -5.51 10.24 -7.88
CA ALA A 94 -4.36 9.66 -7.21
C ALA A 94 -4.59 9.66 -5.71
N ASP A 95 -4.40 8.48 -5.13
CA ASP A 95 -4.64 8.23 -3.70
C ASP A 95 -3.33 7.85 -3.01
N THR A 96 -3.35 7.86 -1.67
CA THR A 96 -2.26 7.39 -0.83
C THR A 96 -2.73 6.32 0.17
N GLY A 97 -1.78 5.66 0.82
CA GLY A 97 -2.04 4.68 1.86
C GLY A 97 -2.58 3.35 1.32
N ALA A 98 -3.08 2.54 2.24
CA ALA A 98 -3.65 1.23 1.91
C ALA A 98 -4.89 1.33 1.00
N GLN A 99 -5.62 2.45 1.04
CA GLN A 99 -6.81 2.66 0.21
C GLN A 99 -6.47 2.71 -1.28
N ALA A 100 -5.40 3.40 -1.66
CA ALA A 100 -4.94 3.47 -3.06
C ALA A 100 -4.67 2.07 -3.63
N ILE A 101 -3.99 1.24 -2.84
CA ILE A 101 -3.66 -0.15 -3.22
C ILE A 101 -4.93 -0.99 -3.30
N LEU A 102 -5.86 -0.83 -2.36
CA LEU A 102 -7.14 -1.52 -2.38
C LEU A 102 -7.95 -1.17 -3.64
N THR A 103 -8.02 0.11 -4.01
CA THR A 103 -8.72 0.58 -5.21
C THR A 103 -8.15 -0.10 -6.46
N ILE A 104 -6.82 -0.15 -6.60
CA ILE A 104 -6.18 -0.78 -7.76
C ILE A 104 -6.38 -2.29 -7.76
N LEU A 105 -6.26 -2.96 -6.61
CA LEU A 105 -6.50 -4.40 -6.52
C LEU A 105 -7.93 -4.78 -6.89
N ARG A 106 -8.92 -3.93 -6.57
CA ARG A 106 -10.33 -4.14 -6.96
C ARG A 106 -10.59 -3.94 -8.45
N LYS A 107 -9.90 -2.98 -9.08
CA LYS A 107 -10.00 -2.73 -10.53
C LYS A 107 -9.20 -3.75 -11.37
N LEU A 108 -8.36 -4.58 -10.74
CA LEU A 108 -7.47 -5.49 -11.44
C LEU A 108 -8.21 -6.69 -12.03
N ASP A 109 -8.27 -6.77 -13.36
CA ASP A 109 -8.73 -7.98 -14.04
C ASP A 109 -7.58 -9.01 -14.15
N LEU A 110 -7.73 -10.13 -13.44
CA LEU A 110 -6.75 -11.22 -13.48
C LEU A 110 -6.72 -11.95 -14.83
N GLN A 111 -7.81 -11.95 -15.59
CA GLN A 111 -7.89 -12.56 -16.91
C GLN A 111 -7.09 -11.76 -17.92
N GLU A 112 -7.29 -10.46 -17.95
CA GLU A 112 -6.55 -9.54 -18.82
C GLU A 112 -5.04 -9.58 -18.51
N VAL A 113 -4.69 -9.46 -17.22
CA VAL A 113 -3.29 -9.53 -16.78
C VAL A 113 -2.65 -10.88 -17.13
N HIS A 114 -3.41 -11.98 -17.07
CA HIS A 114 -2.91 -13.28 -17.48
C HIS A 114 -2.57 -13.32 -18.97
N SER A 115 -3.47 -12.84 -19.84
CA SER A 115 -3.24 -12.79 -21.29
C SER A 115 -2.03 -11.93 -21.63
N LEU A 116 -1.96 -10.71 -21.07
CA LEU A 116 -0.83 -9.79 -21.27
C LEU A 116 0.51 -10.42 -20.86
N LEU A 117 0.55 -11.12 -19.72
CA LEU A 117 1.77 -11.78 -19.26
C LEU A 117 2.16 -12.97 -20.13
N HIS A 118 1.19 -13.67 -20.71
CA HIS A 118 1.46 -14.77 -21.63
C HIS A 118 2.15 -14.25 -22.90
N ASP A 119 1.65 -13.14 -23.46
CA ASP A 119 2.24 -12.48 -24.63
C ASP A 119 3.63 -11.90 -24.30
N GLU A 120 3.80 -11.31 -23.12
CA GLU A 120 5.10 -10.82 -22.65
C GLU A 120 6.12 -11.96 -22.50
N ILE A 121 5.71 -13.16 -22.07
CA ILE A 121 6.62 -14.31 -21.95
C ILE A 121 7.07 -14.84 -23.31
N ASN A 122 6.23 -14.72 -24.33
CA ASN A 122 6.53 -15.16 -25.69
C ASN A 122 7.41 -14.15 -26.44
N SER A 123 7.23 -12.86 -26.19
CA SER A 123 7.98 -11.77 -26.84
C SER A 123 9.28 -11.41 -26.13
N ALA A 124 9.33 -11.47 -24.79
CA ALA A 124 10.50 -11.04 -24.03
C ALA A 124 11.53 -12.16 -23.82
N SER A 125 12.80 -11.77 -23.68
CA SER A 125 13.91 -12.67 -23.37
C SER A 125 14.62 -12.30 -22.05
N GLY A 126 15.44 -13.22 -21.53
CA GLY A 126 16.28 -12.99 -20.36
C GLY A 126 15.53 -12.68 -19.06
N GLN A 127 15.93 -11.59 -18.38
CA GLN A 127 15.43 -11.22 -17.06
C GLN A 127 13.96 -10.78 -17.09
N ARG A 128 13.52 -10.11 -18.15
CA ARG A 128 12.13 -9.67 -18.31
C ARG A 128 11.17 -10.84 -18.39
N ARG A 129 11.51 -11.86 -19.19
CA ARG A 129 10.78 -13.13 -19.26
C ARG A 129 10.70 -13.83 -17.90
N LYS A 130 11.81 -13.90 -17.16
CA LYS A 130 11.86 -14.53 -15.83
C LYS A 130 10.97 -13.82 -14.81
N LYS A 131 10.88 -12.48 -14.86
CA LYS A 131 9.97 -11.68 -14.02
C LYS A 131 8.51 -11.96 -14.38
N ALA A 132 8.18 -11.95 -15.68
CA ALA A 132 6.84 -12.23 -16.17
C ALA A 132 6.35 -13.64 -15.77
N ILE A 133 7.20 -14.67 -15.90
CA ILE A 133 6.88 -16.05 -15.45
C ILE A 133 6.50 -16.09 -13.97
N LYS A 134 7.31 -15.47 -13.09
CA LYS A 134 7.01 -15.44 -11.65
C LYS A 134 5.71 -14.70 -11.35
N ARG A 135 5.42 -13.63 -12.08
CA ARG A 135 4.18 -12.86 -11.92
C ARG A 135 2.97 -13.68 -12.39
N LEU A 136 3.09 -14.38 -13.52
CA LEU A 136 2.05 -15.25 -14.06
C LEU A 136 1.69 -16.38 -13.09
N GLN A 137 2.69 -17.01 -12.46
CA GLN A 137 2.45 -18.04 -11.45
C GLN A 137 1.57 -17.55 -10.30
N VAL A 138 1.78 -16.31 -9.84
CA VAL A 138 0.96 -15.71 -8.77
C VAL A 138 -0.46 -15.42 -9.28
N VAL A 139 -0.59 -14.86 -10.48
CA VAL A 139 -1.91 -14.57 -11.10
C VAL A 139 -2.71 -15.86 -11.27
N GLU A 140 -2.08 -16.92 -11.76
CA GLU A 140 -2.71 -18.22 -11.94
C GLU A 140 -3.12 -18.85 -10.60
N ALA A 141 -2.31 -18.71 -9.55
CA ALA A 141 -2.67 -19.17 -8.21
C ALA A 141 -3.93 -18.46 -7.66
N PHE A 142 -4.08 -17.15 -7.89
CA PHE A 142 -5.30 -16.42 -7.53
C PHE A 142 -6.50 -16.90 -8.34
N ARG A 143 -6.35 -17.06 -9.67
CA ARG A 143 -7.41 -17.56 -10.55
C ARG A 143 -7.88 -18.97 -10.15
N ARG A 144 -6.95 -19.88 -9.87
CA ARG A 144 -7.27 -21.27 -9.48
C ARG A 144 -7.92 -21.37 -8.10
N SER A 145 -7.50 -20.54 -7.15
CA SER A 145 -8.02 -20.57 -5.78
C SER A 145 -9.35 -19.84 -5.62
N GLY A 146 -9.76 -19.03 -6.60
CA GLY A 146 -10.93 -18.14 -6.49
C GLY A 146 -10.75 -17.03 -5.45
N SER A 147 -9.54 -16.89 -4.87
CA SER A 147 -9.24 -15.85 -3.90
C SER A 147 -9.14 -14.50 -4.61
N LYS A 148 -9.76 -13.48 -4.04
CA LYS A 148 -9.69 -12.14 -4.62
C LYS A 148 -8.44 -11.38 -4.13
N PRO A 149 -7.67 -10.71 -5.00
CA PRO A 149 -6.46 -10.00 -4.60
C PRO A 149 -6.67 -8.96 -3.50
N GLU A 150 -7.81 -8.26 -3.51
CA GLU A 150 -8.15 -7.24 -2.54
C GLU A 150 -8.27 -7.77 -1.10
N TRP A 151 -8.46 -9.07 -0.90
CA TRP A 151 -8.51 -9.70 0.43
C TRP A 151 -7.18 -9.63 1.19
N MET A 152 -6.08 -9.32 0.50
CA MET A 152 -4.80 -9.05 1.15
C MET A 152 -4.82 -7.78 2.01
N ILE A 153 -5.77 -6.86 1.76
CA ILE A 153 -5.95 -5.63 2.54
C ILE A 153 -7.06 -5.84 3.56
N LEU A 154 -6.71 -5.84 4.86
CA LEU A 154 -7.67 -6.06 5.94
C LEU A 154 -8.54 -4.82 6.15
N THR A 155 -9.85 -4.98 5.94
CA THR A 155 -10.86 -3.96 6.28
C THR A 155 -11.47 -4.20 7.66
N VAL A 156 -11.47 -5.47 8.12
CA VAL A 156 -11.97 -5.89 9.43
C VAL A 156 -10.92 -6.79 10.07
N LEU A 157 -10.52 -6.46 11.29
CA LEU A 157 -9.54 -7.21 12.06
C LEU A 157 -10.23 -8.07 13.13
N PRO A 158 -10.17 -9.41 13.04
CA PRO A 158 -10.76 -10.29 14.05
C PRO A 158 -9.96 -10.25 15.36
N VAL A 159 -10.68 -10.29 16.48
CA VAL A 159 -10.11 -10.29 17.83
C VAL A 159 -10.16 -11.70 18.42
N LEU A 160 -9.06 -12.14 19.02
CA LEU A 160 -9.00 -13.45 19.68
C LEU A 160 -9.96 -13.50 20.90
N PRO A 161 -10.59 -14.65 21.16
CA PRO A 161 -11.37 -14.87 22.38
C PRO A 161 -10.58 -14.54 23.66
N PRO A 162 -11.22 -14.00 24.71
CA PRO A 162 -10.55 -13.64 25.96
C PRO A 162 -9.72 -14.76 26.60
N ASP A 163 -10.19 -16.01 26.51
CA ASP A 163 -9.52 -17.17 27.08
C ASP A 163 -8.13 -17.43 26.46
N LEU A 164 -7.93 -17.02 25.21
CA LEU A 164 -6.64 -17.11 24.51
C LEU A 164 -5.71 -15.93 24.81
N ARG A 165 -6.20 -14.93 25.56
CA ARG A 165 -5.48 -13.72 25.97
C ARG A 165 -5.81 -13.35 27.43
N PRO A 166 -5.57 -14.25 28.40
CA PRO A 166 -6.09 -14.10 29.75
C PRO A 166 -5.45 -12.91 30.48
N ILE A 167 -6.21 -12.41 31.46
CA ILE A 167 -5.75 -11.48 32.49
C ILE A 167 -5.88 -12.23 33.81
N VAL A 168 -4.76 -12.53 34.44
CA VAL A 168 -4.72 -13.34 35.66
C VAL A 168 -4.38 -12.44 36.84
N GLN A 169 -5.20 -12.47 37.87
CA GLN A 169 -4.91 -11.75 39.11
C GLN A 169 -3.79 -12.48 39.87
N LEU A 170 -2.80 -11.71 40.30
CA LEU A 170 -1.71 -12.15 41.15
C LEU A 170 -1.91 -11.60 42.57
N ASP A 171 -1.15 -12.12 43.52
CA ASP A 171 -1.14 -11.61 44.89
C ASP A 171 -0.77 -10.13 44.95
N GLY A 172 -1.34 -9.42 45.93
CA GLY A 172 -1.07 -7.99 46.14
C GLY A 172 -1.76 -7.06 45.14
N ARG A 173 -2.96 -7.42 44.64
CA ARG A 173 -3.77 -6.64 43.67
C ARG A 173 -3.07 -6.37 42.34
N ARG A 174 -2.07 -7.18 41.97
CA ARG A 174 -1.38 -7.09 40.68
C ARG A 174 -2.11 -7.94 39.64
N PHE A 175 -1.98 -7.59 38.36
CA PHE A 175 -2.53 -8.37 37.26
C PHE A 175 -1.41 -8.73 36.28
N ALA A 176 -1.34 -10.00 35.89
CA ALA A 176 -0.57 -10.45 34.75
C ALA A 176 -1.45 -10.40 33.50
N THR A 177 -1.03 -9.62 32.50
CA THR A 177 -1.75 -9.47 31.24
C THR A 177 -0.93 -10.06 30.10
N SER A 178 -1.59 -10.75 29.16
CA SER A 178 -0.95 -11.14 27.90
C SER A 178 -0.50 -9.92 27.09
N ASP A 179 0.71 -9.96 26.51
CA ASP A 179 1.26 -8.94 25.62
C ASP A 179 0.29 -8.58 24.46
N LEU A 180 -0.49 -9.55 23.99
CA LEU A 180 -1.51 -9.35 22.94
C LEU A 180 -2.59 -8.34 23.35
N ASN A 181 -2.98 -8.29 24.62
CA ASN A 181 -3.97 -7.33 25.10
C ASN A 181 -3.48 -5.89 24.95
N ASP A 182 -2.19 -5.65 25.16
CA ASP A 182 -1.60 -4.33 24.98
C ASP A 182 -1.52 -3.92 23.50
N LEU A 183 -1.19 -4.86 22.62
CA LEU A 183 -1.19 -4.64 21.17
C LEU A 183 -2.61 -4.38 20.64
N TYR A 184 -3.61 -5.16 21.06
CA TYR A 184 -5.01 -4.89 20.72
C TYR A 184 -5.49 -3.53 21.23
N ARG A 185 -5.15 -3.17 22.48
CA ARG A 185 -5.52 -1.86 23.06
C ARG A 185 -4.97 -0.71 22.23
N ARG A 186 -3.72 -0.83 21.74
CA ARG A 186 -3.12 0.17 20.85
C ARG A 186 -3.91 0.31 19.55
N VAL A 187 -4.23 -0.79 18.87
CA VAL A 187 -5.03 -0.77 17.63
C VAL A 187 -6.39 -0.12 17.86
N ILE A 188 -7.11 -0.53 18.90
CA ILE A 188 -8.44 0.01 19.24
C ILE A 188 -8.37 1.51 19.51
N ASN A 189 -7.39 1.95 20.32
CA ASN A 189 -7.23 3.36 20.65
C ASN A 189 -6.92 4.22 19.42
N ARG A 190 -6.06 3.73 18.51
CA ARG A 190 -5.76 4.40 17.24
C ARG A 190 -6.98 4.47 16.33
N ASN A 191 -7.73 3.37 16.19
CA ASN A 191 -8.94 3.33 15.39
C ASN A 191 -10.02 4.30 15.90
N ASN A 192 -10.26 4.30 17.22
CA ASN A 192 -11.22 5.22 17.86
C ASN A 192 -10.79 6.68 17.73
N ARG A 193 -9.48 6.96 17.86
CA ARG A 193 -8.94 8.31 17.67
C ARG A 193 -9.08 8.77 16.23
N LEU A 194 -8.75 7.93 15.25
CA LEU A 194 -8.93 8.22 13.83
C LEU A 194 -10.40 8.53 13.52
N LYS A 195 -11.33 7.73 14.03
CA LYS A 195 -12.77 7.97 13.87
C LYS A 195 -13.17 9.36 14.36
N ARG A 196 -12.76 9.75 15.57
CA ARG A 196 -13.04 11.09 16.12
C ARG A 196 -12.42 12.21 15.30
N LEU A 197 -11.21 12.03 14.80
CA LEU A 197 -10.54 13.04 13.94
C LEU A 197 -11.28 13.24 12.62
N LEU A 198 -11.85 12.17 12.04
CA LEU A 198 -12.70 12.26 10.85
C LEU A 198 -14.02 12.99 11.14
N GLU A 199 -14.67 12.67 12.27
CA GLU A 199 -15.94 13.30 12.68
C GLU A 199 -15.80 14.82 12.90
N VAL A 200 -14.67 15.26 13.46
CA VAL A 200 -14.38 16.69 13.71
C VAL A 200 -13.85 17.41 12.46
N GLY A 201 -13.60 16.69 11.36
CA GLY A 201 -13.05 17.29 10.14
C GLY A 201 -11.62 17.81 10.33
N ALA A 202 -10.78 17.07 11.08
CA ALA A 202 -9.39 17.45 11.31
C ALA A 202 -8.61 17.58 9.98
N PRO A 203 -7.58 18.44 9.91
CA PRO A 203 -6.75 18.58 8.72
C PRO A 203 -6.16 17.26 8.22
N GLU A 204 -6.03 17.12 6.90
CA GLU A 204 -5.56 15.88 6.26
C GLU A 204 -4.23 15.38 6.80
N ILE A 205 -3.28 16.27 7.11
CA ILE A 205 -1.97 15.89 7.67
C ILE A 205 -2.13 15.09 8.98
N ILE A 206 -3.08 15.50 9.82
CA ILE A 206 -3.35 14.83 11.11
C ILE A 206 -4.02 13.48 10.85
N ILE A 207 -4.97 13.42 9.93
CA ILE A 207 -5.65 12.17 9.53
C ILE A 207 -4.64 11.17 8.95
N HIS A 208 -3.76 11.61 8.03
CA HIS A 208 -2.73 10.78 7.42
C HIS A 208 -1.76 10.22 8.46
N ASN A 209 -1.33 11.06 9.42
CA ASN A 209 -0.50 10.58 10.51
C ASN A 209 -1.23 9.54 11.37
N GLU A 210 -2.51 9.74 11.70
CA GLU A 210 -3.25 8.75 12.51
C GLU A 210 -3.50 7.45 11.73
N LYS A 211 -3.79 7.52 10.42
CA LYS A 211 -3.86 6.34 9.54
C LYS A 211 -2.54 5.57 9.53
N ARG A 212 -1.40 6.27 9.44
CA ARG A 212 -0.06 5.68 9.55
C ARG A 212 0.15 4.99 10.90
N MET A 213 -0.20 5.66 11.99
CA MET A 213 -0.08 5.08 13.34
C MET A 213 -0.99 3.86 13.55
N LEU A 214 -2.17 3.85 12.94
CA LEU A 214 -3.06 2.69 12.95
C LEU A 214 -2.45 1.52 12.17
N GLN A 215 -1.88 1.78 10.98
CA GLN A 215 -1.16 0.78 10.20
C GLN A 215 -0.01 0.16 11.01
N GLU A 216 0.85 1.01 11.59
CA GLU A 216 1.97 0.57 12.43
C GLU A 216 1.50 -0.27 13.63
N ALA A 217 0.37 0.09 14.26
CA ALA A 217 -0.19 -0.66 15.37
C ALA A 217 -0.71 -2.05 14.96
N VAL A 218 -1.34 -2.15 13.78
CA VAL A 218 -1.79 -3.44 13.21
C VAL A 218 -0.59 -4.29 12.83
N ASP A 219 0.45 -3.69 12.23
CA ASP A 219 1.69 -4.40 11.89
C ASP A 219 2.31 -5.02 13.15
N SER A 220 2.44 -4.25 14.24
CA SER A 220 3.00 -4.76 15.50
C SER A 220 2.14 -5.86 16.13
N LEU A 221 0.82 -5.80 15.98
CA LEU A 221 -0.08 -6.86 16.47
C LEU A 221 0.16 -8.18 15.72
N ILE A 222 0.35 -8.12 14.40
CA ILE A 222 0.56 -9.30 13.56
C ILE A 222 1.99 -9.83 13.73
N ASP A 223 2.99 -8.97 13.58
CA ASP A 223 4.42 -9.29 13.62
C ASP A 223 5.25 -8.09 14.11
N ASN A 224 5.45 -8.03 15.43
CA ASN A 224 6.21 -6.96 16.08
C ASN A 224 7.71 -7.02 15.75
N GLY A 225 8.23 -8.21 15.42
CA GLY A 225 9.65 -8.44 15.16
C GLY A 225 10.11 -7.92 13.79
N ARG A 226 9.18 -7.72 12.84
CA ARG A 226 9.49 -7.23 11.50
C ARG A 226 9.74 -5.72 11.44
N GLN A 227 9.30 -4.97 12.44
CA GLN A 227 9.51 -3.53 12.50
C GLN A 227 10.96 -3.19 12.85
N ARG A 228 11.47 -2.06 12.33
CA ARG A 228 12.83 -1.57 12.67
C ARG A 228 13.04 -1.41 14.17
N ARG A 229 11.98 -1.04 14.90
CA ARG A 229 11.97 -0.92 16.36
C ARG A 229 10.71 -1.59 16.89
N ALA A 230 10.89 -2.75 17.51
CA ALA A 230 9.79 -3.47 18.15
C ALA A 230 9.17 -2.62 19.27
N ILE A 231 7.85 -2.71 19.40
CA ILE A 231 7.14 -2.12 20.52
C ILE A 231 7.50 -2.87 21.79
N THR A 232 7.97 -2.13 22.78
CA THR A 232 8.33 -2.66 24.10
C THR A 232 7.24 -2.41 25.15
N GLY A 233 7.13 -3.35 26.08
CA GLY A 233 6.30 -3.26 27.27
C GLY A 233 7.09 -2.80 28.49
N ALA A 234 6.53 -3.05 29.67
CA ALA A 234 7.22 -2.82 30.94
C ALA A 234 8.55 -3.60 30.98
N GLY A 235 9.61 -2.94 31.46
CA GLY A 235 10.96 -3.54 31.52
C GLY A 235 11.69 -3.59 30.18
N ASN A 236 11.32 -2.77 29.19
CA ASN A 236 11.96 -2.68 27.87
C ASN A 236 12.00 -3.98 27.05
N ARG A 237 11.26 -5.02 27.47
CA ARG A 237 11.11 -6.25 26.70
C ARG A 237 10.17 -6.01 25.50
N PRO A 238 10.49 -6.51 24.29
CA PRO A 238 9.55 -6.46 23.17
C PRO A 238 8.29 -7.28 23.48
N LEU A 239 7.14 -6.73 23.13
CA LEU A 239 5.84 -7.41 23.24
C LEU A 239 5.77 -8.56 22.24
N GLN A 240 5.24 -9.71 22.67
CA GLN A 240 4.99 -10.85 21.78
C GLN A 240 3.74 -10.60 20.91
N SER A 241 3.93 -10.68 19.59
CA SER A 241 2.87 -10.55 18.59
C SER A 241 2.15 -11.88 18.32
N ARG A 242 1.11 -11.85 17.48
CA ARG A 242 0.39 -13.07 17.07
C ARG A 242 1.32 -14.08 16.40
N SER A 243 2.25 -13.62 15.58
CA SER A 243 3.22 -14.49 14.90
C SER A 243 4.21 -15.12 15.88
N ASP A 244 4.64 -14.37 16.91
CA ASP A 244 5.58 -14.87 17.93
C ASP A 244 4.97 -15.97 18.80
N VAL A 245 3.66 -15.89 19.08
CA VAL A 245 2.95 -16.96 19.81
C VAL A 245 2.99 -18.29 19.04
N LEU A 246 2.99 -18.24 17.71
CA LEU A 246 2.97 -19.43 16.87
C LEU A 246 4.38 -19.97 16.57
N ARG A 247 5.35 -19.10 16.31
CA ARG A 247 6.68 -19.47 15.81
C ARG A 247 7.73 -19.55 16.93
N GLY A 248 8.83 -20.25 16.68
CA GLY A 248 10.01 -20.27 17.56
C GLY A 248 10.02 -21.45 18.54
N LYS A 249 11.05 -21.51 19.39
CA LYS A 249 11.23 -22.61 20.37
C LYS A 249 10.14 -22.63 21.43
N GLN A 250 9.73 -21.44 21.90
CA GLN A 250 8.62 -21.25 22.85
C GLN A 250 7.26 -21.06 22.15
N GLY A 251 7.19 -21.26 20.83
CA GLY A 251 5.96 -21.13 20.07
C GLY A 251 5.07 -22.37 20.21
N ARG A 252 3.77 -22.21 19.97
CA ARG A 252 2.77 -23.28 20.14
C ARG A 252 3.12 -24.57 19.39
N PHE A 253 3.65 -24.49 18.17
CA PHE A 253 3.98 -25.67 17.38
C PHE A 253 5.04 -26.56 18.05
N ARG A 254 6.13 -25.97 18.54
CA ARG A 254 7.24 -26.77 19.10
C ARG A 254 7.00 -27.12 20.56
N GLN A 255 6.48 -26.19 21.34
CA GLN A 255 6.33 -26.39 22.77
C GLN A 255 5.06 -27.14 23.14
N ASN A 256 3.90 -26.79 22.55
CA ASN A 256 2.62 -27.32 22.99
C ASN A 256 2.12 -28.50 22.13
N LEU A 257 2.39 -28.49 20.83
CA LEU A 257 1.94 -29.59 19.96
C LEU A 257 2.90 -30.78 20.01
N LEU A 258 4.22 -30.53 20.07
CA LEU A 258 5.23 -31.59 20.11
C LEU A 258 5.76 -31.88 21.52
N GLY A 259 5.86 -30.87 22.38
CA GLY A 259 6.42 -30.97 23.73
C GLY A 259 5.37 -31.10 24.84
N LYS A 260 4.33 -31.91 24.64
CA LYS A 260 3.26 -32.05 25.64
C LYS A 260 3.81 -32.65 26.93
N ARG A 261 3.47 -32.03 28.06
CA ARG A 261 3.65 -32.66 29.37
C ARG A 261 2.67 -33.81 29.47
N VAL A 262 3.15 -34.95 29.95
CA VAL A 262 2.35 -36.14 30.19
C VAL A 262 2.18 -36.30 31.70
N ASP A 263 1.01 -36.77 32.11
CA ASP A 263 0.83 -37.21 33.47
C ASP A 263 1.64 -38.49 33.71
N TYR A 264 1.97 -38.79 34.98
CA TYR A 264 2.77 -39.97 35.39
C TYR A 264 4.24 -40.00 34.91
N SER A 265 4.90 -38.84 34.84
CA SER A 265 6.35 -38.74 34.65
C SER A 265 7.06 -38.22 35.90
N GLY A 266 8.24 -38.79 36.24
CA GLY A 266 9.12 -38.35 37.33
C GLY A 266 10.16 -37.34 36.89
#